data_AF-A0A174BRA2-F1
#
_entry.id   AF-A0A174BRA2-F1
#
_cell.length_a   1.000
_cell.length_b   1.000
_cell.length_c   1.000
_cell.angle_alpha   90.00
_cell.angle_beta   90.00
_cell.angle_gamma   90.00
#
_symmetry.space_group_name_H-M   'P 1'
#
loop_
_entity.id
_entity.type
_entity.pdbx_description
1 polymer ?
#
loop_
_entity_poly.entity_id
_entity_poly.type
_entity_poly.pdbx_seq_one_letter_code
_entity_poly.pdbx_strand_id
1 'polypeptide(L)'
;MKKYICTVCGYVHEGDTPPEVCPICKAPASKFEEMKGDLQWADEHRVGIVEGIDPEIIEGLRANFMGECTEVGMYLAMGRVADREGYPEVAEAYKRIAYEEADHASKFAEILGEVVVADTKSNLSARVEAEFGACDGKKKLAALAKQNNLDAIHDTVHEMCKDEARHGRAFKGLLDRYFSK
;
A
#
# COMPACT_ATOMS: atom_id res chain seq x y z
N MET A 1 32.21 -19.77 15.80
CA MET A 1 31.72 -20.23 14.49
C MET A 1 31.49 -19.01 13.62
N LYS A 2 32.06 -19.00 12.40
CA LYS A 2 31.84 -17.92 11.43
C LYS A 2 30.55 -18.18 10.67
N LYS A 3 30.00 -17.13 10.05
CA LYS A 3 28.87 -17.24 9.13
C LYS A 3 29.33 -16.87 7.73
N TYR A 4 28.92 -17.66 6.76
CA TYR A 4 29.21 -17.45 5.35
C TYR A 4 27.90 -17.38 4.58
N ILE A 5 27.69 -16.31 3.81
CA ILE A 5 26.50 -16.15 2.98
C ILE A 5 26.84 -16.44 1.52
N CYS A 6 26.01 -17.26 0.88
CA CYS A 6 26.08 -17.46 -0.56
C CYS A 6 25.53 -16.22 -1.27
N THR A 7 26.34 -15.49 -2.01
CA THR A 7 25.95 -14.24 -2.72
C THR A 7 25.02 -14.48 -3.90
N VAL A 8 24.76 -15.74 -4.27
CA VAL A 8 23.82 -16.10 -5.34
C VAL A 8 22.40 -16.30 -4.83
N CYS A 9 22.23 -16.87 -3.63
CA CYS A 9 20.91 -17.30 -3.13
C CYS A 9 20.61 -16.94 -1.67
N GLY A 10 21.56 -16.32 -0.97
CA GLY A 10 21.41 -15.92 0.43
C GLY A 10 21.53 -17.05 1.46
N TYR A 11 21.83 -18.29 1.06
CA TYR A 11 22.04 -19.38 2.02
C TYR A 11 23.18 -19.04 2.99
N VAL A 12 22.89 -19.10 4.29
CA VAL A 12 23.86 -18.87 5.36
C VAL A 12 24.36 -20.21 5.89
N HIS A 13 25.66 -20.43 5.80
CA HIS A 13 26.36 -21.55 6.41
C HIS A 13 27.07 -21.10 7.68
N GLU A 14 26.92 -21.86 8.77
CA GLU A 14 27.69 -21.65 9.99
C GLU A 14 28.79 -22.72 10.07
N GLY A 15 30.04 -22.29 10.19
CA GLY A 15 31.21 -23.18 10.18
C GLY A 15 32.52 -22.40 10.25
N ASP A 16 33.65 -23.10 10.21
CA ASP A 16 34.97 -22.45 10.17
C ASP A 16 35.38 -22.05 8.75
N THR A 17 34.80 -22.71 7.74
CA THR A 17 35.00 -22.46 6.30
C THR A 17 33.67 -22.59 5.55
N PRO A 18 33.49 -21.94 4.39
CA PRO A 18 32.30 -22.15 3.56
C PRO A 18 32.29 -23.58 2.96
N PRO A 19 31.12 -24.13 2.59
CA PRO A 19 31.04 -25.43 1.92
C PRO A 19 31.61 -25.34 0.50
N GLU A 20 32.17 -26.44 -0.01
CA GLU A 20 32.69 -26.52 -1.39
C GLU A 20 31.63 -26.17 -2.44
N VAL A 21 30.39 -26.59 -2.19
CA VAL A 21 29.23 -26.37 -3.05
C VAL A 21 28.04 -25.94 -2.19
N CYS A 22 27.35 -24.87 -2.60
CA CYS A 22 26.14 -24.41 -1.94
C CYS A 22 25.05 -25.49 -2.00
N PRO A 23 24.43 -25.89 -0.88
CA PRO A 23 23.42 -26.94 -0.87
C PRO A 23 22.13 -26.53 -1.61
N ILE A 24 21.86 -25.23 -1.72
CA ILE A 24 20.65 -24.66 -2.36
C ILE A 24 20.85 -24.48 -3.86
N CYS A 25 21.68 -23.52 -4.27
CA CYS A 25 21.83 -23.14 -5.69
C CYS A 25 22.97 -23.84 -6.43
N LYS A 26 23.74 -24.70 -5.74
CA LYS A 26 24.92 -25.41 -6.29
C LYS A 26 26.07 -24.50 -6.75
N ALA A 27 26.04 -23.21 -6.41
CA ALA A 27 27.16 -22.32 -6.63
C ALA A 27 28.43 -22.81 -5.90
N PRO A 28 29.63 -22.59 -6.46
CA PRO A 28 30.89 -22.99 -5.83
C PRO A 28 31.20 -22.15 -4.58
N ALA A 29 32.11 -22.65 -3.74
CA ALA A 29 32.61 -21.97 -2.54
C ALA A 29 33.06 -20.51 -2.76
N SER A 30 33.55 -20.18 -3.96
CA SER A 30 33.97 -18.81 -4.32
C SER A 30 32.84 -17.79 -4.34
N LYS A 31 31.57 -18.24 -4.27
CA LYS A 31 30.39 -17.39 -4.12
C LYS A 31 29.94 -17.23 -2.66
N PHE A 32 30.76 -17.64 -1.69
CA PHE A 32 30.50 -17.38 -0.28
C PHE A 32 31.34 -16.22 0.23
N GLU A 33 30.70 -15.33 0.97
CA GLU A 33 31.35 -14.23 1.69
C GLU A 33 31.18 -14.42 3.20
N GLU A 34 32.24 -14.18 3.96
CA GLU A 34 32.17 -14.19 5.42
C GLU A 34 31.37 -12.97 5.89
N MET A 35 30.26 -13.20 6.60
CA MET A 35 29.44 -12.12 7.14
C MET A 35 30.17 -11.46 8.30
N LYS A 36 30.61 -10.21 8.12
CA LYS A 36 31.29 -9.38 9.12
C LYS A 36 30.57 -8.04 9.29
N GLY A 37 30.54 -7.53 10.52
CA GLY A 37 29.97 -6.22 10.84
C GLY A 37 28.45 -6.25 11.07
N ASP A 38 27.86 -5.06 11.09
CA ASP A 38 26.42 -4.86 11.25
C ASP A 38 25.69 -5.17 9.94
N LEU A 39 24.41 -5.54 10.05
CA LEU A 39 23.55 -5.79 8.90
C LEU A 39 23.32 -4.48 8.13
N GLN A 40 23.76 -4.46 6.87
CA GLN A 40 23.51 -3.38 5.92
C GLN A 40 22.79 -3.94 4.70
N TRP A 41 21.71 -3.28 4.30
CA TRP A 41 21.02 -3.56 3.04
C TRP A 41 21.80 -2.93 1.89
N ALA A 42 21.87 -3.61 0.75
CA ALA A 42 22.61 -3.12 -0.42
C ALA A 42 21.93 -1.92 -1.09
N ASP A 43 20.60 -1.88 -1.07
CA ASP A 43 19.77 -0.77 -1.53
C ASP A 43 18.35 -0.90 -0.96
N GLU A 44 17.54 0.14 -1.12
CA GLU A 44 16.15 0.18 -0.66
C GLU A 44 15.27 1.07 -1.56
N HIS A 45 13.97 0.79 -1.56
CA HIS A 45 13.01 1.69 -2.18
C HIS A 45 12.97 3.01 -1.42
N ARG A 46 12.81 4.11 -2.15
CA ARG A 46 12.72 5.47 -1.59
C ARG A 46 11.36 6.06 -1.92
N VAL A 47 10.77 6.72 -0.93
CA VAL A 47 9.51 7.46 -1.08
C VAL A 47 9.84 8.93 -1.32
N GLY A 48 9.23 9.54 -2.34
CA GLY A 48 9.45 10.94 -2.72
C GLY A 48 10.78 11.12 -3.45
N ILE A 49 10.82 10.78 -4.74
CA ILE A 49 12.02 10.86 -5.59
C ILE A 49 11.90 11.91 -6.69
N VAL A 50 11.00 12.88 -6.53
CA VAL A 50 10.68 13.90 -7.54
C VAL A 50 11.46 15.22 -7.39
N GLU A 51 12.40 15.30 -6.46
CA GLU A 51 13.24 16.49 -6.30
C GLU A 51 14.06 16.77 -7.57
N GLY A 52 13.92 17.99 -8.11
CA GLY A 52 14.63 18.39 -9.34
C GLY A 52 14.08 17.81 -10.64
N ILE A 53 12.94 17.09 -10.60
CA ILE A 53 12.25 16.61 -11.80
C ILE A 53 11.43 17.75 -12.44
N ASP A 54 11.28 17.70 -13.77
CA ASP A 54 10.45 18.64 -14.54
C ASP A 54 9.01 18.71 -13.99
N PRO A 55 8.47 19.90 -13.69
CA PRO A 55 7.09 20.07 -13.23
C PRO A 55 6.03 19.43 -14.14
N GLU A 56 6.23 19.39 -15.46
CA GLU A 56 5.30 18.74 -16.39
C GLU A 56 5.25 17.23 -16.15
N ILE A 57 6.40 16.60 -15.86
CA ILE A 57 6.47 15.18 -15.51
C ILE A 57 5.78 14.94 -14.17
N ILE A 58 6.02 15.78 -13.16
CA ILE A 58 5.39 15.65 -11.84
C ILE A 58 3.87 15.74 -11.96
N GLU A 59 3.36 16.69 -12.76
CA GLU A 59 1.92 16.80 -13.01
C GLU A 59 1.36 15.58 -13.74
N GLY A 60 2.11 15.05 -14.72
CA GLY A 60 1.79 13.78 -15.35
C GLY A 60 1.69 12.64 -14.33
N LEU A 61 2.63 12.52 -13.40
CA LEU A 61 2.61 11.49 -12.35
C LEU A 61 1.38 11.65 -11.43
N ARG A 62 1.02 12.88 -11.04
CA ARG A 62 -0.19 13.15 -10.24
C ARG A 62 -1.47 12.80 -10.99
N ALA A 63 -1.55 13.18 -12.27
CA ALA A 63 -2.70 12.87 -13.11
C ALA A 63 -2.89 11.35 -13.25
N ASN A 64 -1.79 10.59 -13.43
CA ASN A 64 -1.85 9.14 -13.45
C ASN A 64 -2.23 8.57 -12.09
N PHE A 65 -1.64 9.02 -10.98
CA PHE A 65 -2.07 8.61 -9.63
C PHE A 65 -3.59 8.74 -9.42
N MET A 66 -4.15 9.89 -9.81
CA MET A 66 -5.59 10.12 -9.72
C MET A 66 -6.41 9.27 -10.69
N GLY A 67 -5.92 9.04 -11.91
CA GLY A 67 -6.51 8.13 -12.88
C GLY A 67 -6.61 6.72 -12.32
N GLU A 68 -5.50 6.15 -11.90
CA GLU A 68 -5.42 4.80 -11.34
C GLU A 68 -6.34 4.64 -10.10
N CYS A 69 -6.33 5.60 -9.18
CA CYS A 69 -7.24 5.60 -8.01
C CYS A 69 -8.72 5.60 -8.42
N THR A 70 -9.05 6.28 -9.52
CA THR A 70 -10.42 6.34 -10.06
C THR A 70 -10.79 5.00 -10.70
N GLU A 71 -9.86 4.40 -11.46
CA GLU A 71 -10.07 3.10 -12.11
C GLU A 71 -10.33 1.97 -11.09
N VAL A 72 -9.63 1.95 -9.96
CA VAL A 72 -9.91 1.00 -8.86
C VAL A 72 -11.40 1.03 -8.47
N GLY A 73 -11.94 2.22 -8.21
CA GLY A 73 -13.34 2.39 -7.83
C GLY A 73 -14.30 2.02 -8.97
N MET A 74 -13.96 2.42 -10.21
CA MET A 74 -14.74 2.11 -11.40
C MET A 74 -14.83 0.61 -11.67
N TYR A 75 -13.70 -0.09 -11.69
CA TYR A 75 -13.65 -1.53 -11.96
C TYR A 75 -14.36 -2.34 -10.88
N LEU A 76 -14.21 -2.00 -9.60
CA LEU A 76 -14.99 -2.64 -8.53
C LEU A 76 -16.50 -2.40 -8.70
N ALA A 77 -16.91 -1.21 -9.14
CA ALA A 77 -18.31 -0.91 -9.41
C ALA A 77 -18.84 -1.67 -10.64
N MET A 78 -18.06 -1.76 -11.73
CA MET A 78 -18.38 -2.52 -12.93
C MET A 78 -18.48 -4.03 -12.62
N GLY A 79 -17.57 -4.57 -11.80
CA GLY A 79 -17.64 -5.96 -11.34
C GLY A 79 -18.94 -6.25 -10.60
N ARG A 80 -19.40 -5.35 -9.72
CA ARG A 80 -20.71 -5.48 -9.04
C ARG A 80 -21.89 -5.45 -10.01
N VAL A 81 -21.77 -4.75 -11.15
CA VAL A 81 -22.79 -4.78 -12.21
C VAL A 81 -22.77 -6.15 -12.88
N ALA A 82 -21.59 -6.64 -13.28
CA ALA A 82 -21.43 -7.95 -13.90
C ALA A 82 -22.01 -9.10 -13.05
N ASP A 83 -21.78 -9.09 -11.73
CA ASP A 83 -22.39 -10.06 -10.80
C ASP A 83 -23.93 -10.04 -10.84
N ARG A 84 -24.52 -8.84 -10.87
CA ARG A 84 -25.99 -8.68 -10.90
C ARG A 84 -26.59 -9.10 -12.23
N GLU A 85 -25.82 -9.03 -13.31
CA GLU A 85 -26.19 -9.51 -14.64
C GLU A 85 -25.97 -11.03 -14.81
N GLY A 86 -25.31 -11.67 -13.84
CA GLY A 86 -25.06 -13.12 -13.85
C GLY A 86 -23.75 -13.52 -14.53
N TYR A 87 -22.76 -12.62 -14.59
CA TYR A 87 -21.42 -12.87 -15.15
C TYR A 87 -20.32 -12.83 -14.07
N PRO A 88 -20.28 -13.80 -13.14
CA PRO A 88 -19.33 -13.77 -12.02
C PRO A 88 -17.86 -13.85 -12.47
N GLU A 89 -17.56 -14.49 -13.60
CA GLU A 89 -16.20 -14.58 -14.15
C GLU A 89 -15.71 -13.22 -14.66
N VAL A 90 -16.63 -12.40 -15.18
CA VAL A 90 -16.34 -11.02 -15.59
C VAL A 90 -16.14 -10.14 -14.35
N ALA A 91 -16.94 -10.34 -13.30
CA ALA A 91 -16.77 -9.65 -12.03
C ALA A 91 -15.40 -9.94 -11.38
N GLU A 92 -14.97 -11.20 -11.37
CA GLU A 92 -13.65 -11.58 -10.86
C GLU A 92 -12.50 -11.01 -11.72
N ALA A 93 -12.68 -10.91 -13.03
CA ALA A 93 -11.71 -10.24 -13.89
C ALA A 93 -11.58 -8.75 -13.53
N TYR A 94 -12.70 -8.02 -13.38
CA TYR A 94 -12.69 -6.63 -12.94
C TYR A 94 -12.02 -6.44 -11.57
N LYS A 95 -12.31 -7.33 -10.62
CA LYS A 95 -11.71 -7.27 -9.29
C LYS A 95 -10.20 -7.46 -9.34
N ARG A 96 -9.70 -8.44 -10.12
CA ARG A 96 -8.26 -8.65 -10.29
C ARG A 96 -7.60 -7.40 -10.88
N ILE A 97 -8.16 -6.85 -11.96
CA ILE A 97 -7.63 -5.66 -12.63
C ILE A 97 -7.67 -4.45 -11.69
N ALA A 98 -8.72 -4.27 -10.88
CA ALA A 98 -8.76 -3.22 -9.86
C ALA A 98 -7.60 -3.31 -8.85
N TYR A 99 -7.12 -4.51 -8.52
CA TYR A 99 -5.92 -4.67 -7.68
C TYR A 99 -4.62 -4.37 -8.44
N GLU A 100 -4.59 -4.60 -9.75
CA GLU A 100 -3.47 -4.20 -10.62
C GLU A 100 -3.38 -2.66 -10.68
N GLU A 101 -4.50 -1.95 -10.86
CA GLU A 101 -4.50 -0.47 -10.83
C GLU A 101 -4.20 0.09 -9.44
N ALA A 102 -4.60 -0.61 -8.37
CA ALA A 102 -4.21 -0.23 -7.01
C ALA A 102 -2.68 -0.33 -6.81
N ASP A 103 -2.03 -1.33 -7.43
CA ASP A 103 -0.57 -1.44 -7.45
C ASP A 103 0.07 -0.28 -8.25
N HIS A 104 -0.49 0.06 -9.42
CA HIS A 104 -0.03 1.22 -10.21
C HIS A 104 -0.16 2.54 -9.43
N ALA A 105 -1.32 2.80 -8.82
CA ALA A 105 -1.55 3.96 -7.97
C ALA A 105 -0.53 4.02 -6.81
N SER A 106 -0.24 2.88 -6.17
CA SER A 106 0.71 2.83 -5.06
C SER A 106 2.13 3.23 -5.47
N LYS A 107 2.58 2.80 -6.66
CA LYS A 107 3.88 3.18 -7.22
C LYS A 107 3.96 4.67 -7.52
N PHE A 108 2.91 5.27 -8.11
CA PHE A 108 2.88 6.72 -8.32
C PHE A 108 2.91 7.48 -7.00
N ALA A 109 2.17 7.02 -5.99
CA ALA A 109 2.17 7.63 -4.65
C ALA A 109 3.56 7.57 -3.99
N GLU A 110 4.26 6.44 -4.08
CA GLU A 110 5.64 6.31 -3.57
C GLU A 110 6.62 7.21 -4.32
N ILE A 111 6.55 7.27 -5.65
CA ILE A 111 7.40 8.16 -6.45
C ILE A 111 7.19 9.62 -6.04
N LEU A 112 5.94 10.06 -5.97
CA LEU A 112 5.57 11.43 -5.61
C LEU A 112 5.93 11.77 -4.15
N GLY A 113 5.65 10.86 -3.21
CA GLY A 113 5.86 11.09 -1.77
C GLY A 113 4.93 12.14 -1.15
N GLU A 114 3.82 12.48 -1.82
CA GLU A 114 2.92 13.56 -1.40
C GLU A 114 1.82 13.07 -0.43
N VAL A 115 1.42 11.80 -0.57
CA VAL A 115 0.34 11.18 0.22
C VAL A 115 0.83 10.04 1.11
N VAL A 116 2.14 9.76 1.06
CA VAL A 116 2.82 8.72 1.83
C VAL A 116 4.24 9.19 2.10
N VAL A 117 4.75 8.90 3.30
CA VAL A 117 6.16 9.16 3.67
C VAL A 117 6.84 7.86 4.09
N ALA A 118 8.17 7.83 4.10
CA ALA A 118 8.97 6.70 4.57
C ALA A 118 8.98 6.55 6.11
N ASP A 119 7.84 6.79 6.77
CA ASP A 119 7.66 6.62 8.22
C ASP A 119 6.25 6.11 8.56
N THR A 120 6.18 4.89 9.08
CA THR A 120 4.90 4.25 9.41
C THR A 120 4.13 5.01 10.49
N LYS A 121 4.81 5.63 11.46
CA LYS A 121 4.14 6.41 12.51
C LYS A 121 3.41 7.62 11.92
N SER A 122 4.10 8.37 11.07
CA SER A 122 3.55 9.54 10.37
C SER A 122 2.38 9.16 9.47
N ASN A 123 2.51 8.08 8.69
CA ASN A 123 1.42 7.58 7.84
C ASN A 123 0.18 7.18 8.67
N LEU A 124 0.37 6.47 9.80
CA LEU A 124 -0.74 6.12 10.70
C LEU A 124 -1.41 7.35 11.31
N SER A 125 -0.62 8.33 11.76
CA SER A 125 -1.15 9.60 12.30
C SER A 125 -2.00 10.33 11.26
N ALA A 126 -1.47 10.47 10.05
CA ALA A 126 -2.17 11.10 8.93
C ALA A 126 -3.49 10.38 8.61
N ARG A 127 -3.52 9.04 8.64
CA ARG A 127 -4.78 8.30 8.43
C ARG A 127 -5.77 8.46 9.57
N VAL A 128 -5.35 8.52 10.83
CA VAL A 128 -6.27 8.82 11.96
C VAL A 128 -6.97 10.16 11.76
N GLU A 129 -6.21 11.20 11.42
CA GLU A 129 -6.75 12.54 11.17
C GLU A 129 -7.66 12.58 9.94
N ALA A 130 -7.25 11.92 8.85
CA ALA A 130 -8.04 11.82 7.63
C ALA A 130 -9.38 11.11 7.88
N GLU A 131 -9.39 9.98 8.58
CA GLU A 131 -10.62 9.25 8.90
C GLU A 131 -11.56 10.05 9.82
N PHE A 132 -10.99 10.81 10.77
CA PHE A 132 -11.78 11.69 11.63
C PHE A 132 -12.49 12.78 10.81
N GLY A 133 -11.78 13.45 9.90
CA GLY A 133 -12.37 14.45 9.00
C GLY A 133 -13.38 13.86 8.02
N ALA A 134 -13.06 12.70 7.43
CA ALA A 134 -13.94 12.01 6.48
C ALA A 134 -15.24 11.54 7.13
N CYS A 135 -15.20 11.12 8.39
CA CYS A 135 -16.37 10.75 9.18
C CYS A 135 -17.37 11.92 9.30
N ASP A 136 -16.89 13.11 9.69
CA ASP A 136 -17.72 14.31 9.79
C ASP A 136 -18.28 14.75 8.43
N GLY A 137 -17.44 14.76 7.39
CA GLY A 137 -17.85 15.08 6.02
C GLY A 137 -18.98 14.17 5.52
N LYS A 138 -18.85 12.85 5.71
CA LYS A 138 -19.89 11.88 5.34
C LYS A 138 -21.15 12.06 6.17
N LYS A 139 -21.04 12.38 7.47
CA LYS A 139 -22.21 12.63 8.32
C LYS A 139 -23.02 13.83 7.82
N LYS A 140 -22.34 14.92 7.45
CA LYS A 140 -22.97 16.11 6.85
C LYS A 140 -23.65 15.79 5.52
N LEU A 141 -22.98 15.06 4.64
CA LEU A 141 -23.55 14.65 3.35
C LEU A 141 -24.79 13.75 3.52
N ALA A 142 -24.73 12.77 4.41
CA ALA A 142 -25.88 11.91 4.70
C ALA A 142 -27.06 12.73 5.24
N ALA A 143 -26.82 13.65 6.18
CA ALA A 143 -27.87 14.52 6.71
C ALA A 143 -28.51 15.40 5.62
N LEU A 144 -27.70 15.95 4.70
CA LEU A 144 -28.19 16.71 3.55
C LEU A 144 -29.04 15.83 2.61
N ALA A 145 -28.60 14.61 2.33
CA ALA A 145 -29.39 13.65 1.55
C ALA A 145 -30.75 13.36 2.21
N LYS A 146 -30.77 13.19 3.54
CA LYS A 146 -32.01 12.97 4.29
C LYS A 146 -32.95 14.17 4.25
N GLN A 147 -32.41 15.39 4.36
CA GLN A 147 -33.20 16.63 4.24
C GLN A 147 -33.86 16.78 2.86
N ASN A 148 -33.26 16.20 1.83
CA ASN A 148 -33.77 16.20 0.47
C ASN A 148 -34.58 14.93 0.12
N ASN A 149 -34.95 14.12 1.11
CA ASN A 149 -35.69 12.86 0.94
C ASN A 149 -34.99 11.83 0.03
N LEU A 150 -33.65 11.83 0.00
CA LEU A 150 -32.83 10.91 -0.77
C LEU A 150 -32.36 9.73 0.11
N ASP A 151 -33.30 8.90 0.57
CA ASP A 151 -33.06 7.89 1.60
C ASP A 151 -31.99 6.86 1.23
N ALA A 152 -31.99 6.37 -0.02
CA ALA A 152 -30.98 5.40 -0.48
C ALA A 152 -29.54 5.96 -0.41
N ILE A 153 -29.38 7.26 -0.69
CA ILE A 153 -28.08 7.95 -0.60
C ILE A 153 -27.72 8.16 0.87
N HIS A 154 -28.67 8.64 1.69
CA HIS A 154 -28.46 8.80 3.12
C HIS A 154 -27.98 7.48 3.75
N ASP A 155 -28.70 6.38 3.53
CA ASP A 155 -28.41 5.11 4.21
C ASP A 155 -27.02 4.59 3.84
N THR A 156 -26.67 4.66 2.55
CA THR A 156 -25.35 4.23 2.06
C THR A 156 -24.22 5.08 2.64
N VAL A 157 -24.33 6.42 2.54
CA VAL A 157 -23.27 7.34 3.00
C VAL A 157 -23.17 7.35 4.53
N HIS A 158 -24.29 7.17 5.23
CA HIS A 158 -24.30 7.08 6.69
C HIS A 158 -23.63 5.80 7.18
N GLU A 159 -23.78 4.68 6.47
CA GLU A 159 -23.03 3.47 6.80
C GLU A 159 -21.52 3.68 6.58
N MET A 160 -21.13 4.28 5.44
CA MET A 160 -19.73 4.65 5.19
C MET A 160 -19.16 5.59 6.25
N CYS A 161 -19.97 6.51 6.81
CA CYS A 161 -19.56 7.35 7.94
C CYS A 161 -19.17 6.52 9.18
N LYS A 162 -19.93 5.46 9.49
CA LYS A 162 -19.57 4.55 10.60
C LYS A 162 -18.30 3.76 10.29
N ASP A 163 -18.09 3.40 9.03
CA ASP A 163 -16.86 2.76 8.58
C ASP A 163 -15.64 3.66 8.80
N GLU A 164 -15.70 4.95 8.51
CA GLU A 164 -14.55 5.85 8.78
C GLU A 164 -14.26 5.96 10.29
N ALA A 165 -15.30 5.97 11.13
CA ALA A 165 -15.10 5.89 12.57
C ALA A 165 -14.44 4.56 12.99
N ARG A 166 -14.79 3.44 12.35
CA ARG A 166 -14.16 2.13 12.57
C ARG A 166 -12.71 2.12 12.09
N HIS A 167 -12.43 2.64 10.89
CA HIS A 167 -11.08 2.77 10.32
C HIS A 167 -10.20 3.65 11.20
N GLY A 168 -10.67 4.84 11.59
CA GLY A 168 -9.95 5.75 12.46
C GLY A 168 -9.62 5.14 13.81
N ARG A 169 -10.55 4.38 14.42
CA ARG A 169 -10.28 3.63 15.67
C ARG A 169 -9.24 2.53 15.46
N ALA A 170 -9.26 1.82 14.33
CA ALA A 170 -8.28 0.80 14.01
C ALA A 170 -6.88 1.40 13.86
N PHE A 171 -6.73 2.46 13.05
CA PHE A 171 -5.46 3.16 12.89
C PHE A 171 -4.97 3.77 14.20
N LYS A 172 -5.86 4.39 14.98
CA LYS A 172 -5.49 4.95 16.28
C LYS A 172 -5.02 3.86 17.24
N GLY A 173 -5.70 2.72 17.29
CA GLY A 173 -5.30 1.60 18.13
C GLY A 173 -3.91 1.05 17.76
N LEU A 174 -3.58 1.01 16.47
CA LEU A 174 -2.25 0.61 15.98
C LEU A 174 -1.19 1.67 16.32
N LEU A 175 -1.50 2.95 16.07
CA LEU A 175 -0.62 4.06 16.40
C LEU A 175 -0.29 4.08 17.89
N ASP A 176 -1.30 3.96 18.75
CA ASP A 176 -1.14 3.95 20.20
C ASP A 176 -0.30 2.74 20.65
N ARG A 177 -0.58 1.55 20.10
CA ARG A 177 0.10 0.30 20.50
C ARG A 177 1.60 0.30 20.20
N TYR A 178 1.99 0.83 19.04
CA TYR A 178 3.36 0.71 18.56
C TYR A 178 4.19 1.99 18.75
N PHE A 179 3.57 3.15 18.91
CA PHE A 179 4.27 4.44 18.83
C PHE A 179 3.95 5.44 19.95
N SER A 180 3.09 5.10 20.92
CA SER A 180 2.91 5.86 22.17
C SER A 180 3.88 5.37 23.25
N LYS A 181 5.10 5.91 23.21
CA LYS A 181 6.02 5.91 24.35
C LYS A 181 6.38 7.36 24.67
#